data_AF-R7HX86-F1
#
_entry.id   AF-R7HX86-F1
#
_cell.length_a   1.000
_cell.length_b   1.000
_cell.length_c   1.000
_cell.angle_alpha   90.00
_cell.angle_beta   90.00
_cell.angle_gamma   90.00
#
_symmetry.space_group_name_H-M   'P 1'
#
loop_
_entity.id
_entity.type
_entity.pdbx_description
1 polymer ?
#
loop_
_entity_poly.entity_id
_entity_poly.type
_entity_poly.pdbx_seq_one_letter_code
_entity_poly.pdbx_strand_id
1 'polypeptide(L)'
;MTKKLTEKYNDACVKLFEFLKMLYDGDAEFKKVIDHFSNGQYDGTSNTHVTLNKYLNAMKIFGIKVKKINGKYQLQSSLYKIKFNLEDLKSIKLLKEASEILPNGKNKTNLEHFIHSLEIRYNDYAQSLEKITNNTNNLHLQFNHSEMVEQIKQCEKFCQDKLKLEIIYTTEKGEAINLLCSPIELLYQKRKIYLKALGNNGSRVYEIPIEKIQSVKQLPISNSGQSIPTTIVYRIKNRLARNYKLRDWERLDKIEADGSHIIVNKNEDLHMLIKRLMRYGTECEICSPKFFKEEMIERINSTLENYQ
;
A
#
# COMPACT_ATOMS: atom_id res chain seq x y z
N MET A 1 -45.77 -35.33 -10.46
CA MET A 1 -46.03 -34.54 -11.69
C MET A 1 -45.11 -33.33 -11.72
N THR A 2 -44.05 -33.37 -12.51
CA THR A 2 -43.19 -32.21 -12.80
C THR A 2 -43.99 -31.24 -13.66
N LYS A 3 -44.37 -30.07 -13.11
CA LYS A 3 -44.98 -28.99 -13.90
C LYS A 3 -44.04 -28.63 -15.05
N LYS A 4 -44.48 -28.79 -16.29
CA LYS A 4 -43.77 -28.28 -17.47
C LYS A 4 -43.59 -26.76 -17.29
N LEU A 5 -42.34 -26.31 -17.27
CA LEU A 5 -41.99 -24.89 -17.26
C LEU A 5 -42.55 -24.27 -18.55
N THR A 6 -43.42 -23.27 -18.42
CA THR A 6 -43.97 -22.52 -19.55
C THR A 6 -42.96 -21.48 -20.04
N GLU A 7 -43.03 -21.08 -21.31
CA GLU A 7 -42.14 -20.04 -21.88
C GLU A 7 -42.15 -18.73 -21.06
N LYS A 8 -43.31 -18.39 -20.49
CA LYS A 8 -43.48 -17.24 -19.60
C LYS A 8 -42.66 -17.32 -18.30
N TYR A 9 -42.38 -18.52 -17.80
CA TYR A 9 -41.49 -18.72 -16.64
C TYR A 9 -40.03 -18.44 -17.02
N ASN A 10 -39.61 -18.82 -18.23
CA ASN A 10 -38.27 -18.54 -18.73
C ASN A 10 -38.04 -17.04 -18.93
N ASP A 11 -39.00 -16.33 -19.52
CA ASP A 11 -38.93 -14.86 -19.70
C ASP A 11 -38.78 -14.12 -18.36
N ALA A 12 -39.55 -14.54 -17.34
CA ALA A 12 -39.45 -13.96 -16.01
C ALA A 12 -38.07 -14.17 -15.35
N CYS A 13 -37.45 -15.33 -15.55
CA CYS A 13 -36.11 -15.60 -15.05
C CYS A 13 -35.04 -14.80 -15.80
N VAL A 14 -35.14 -14.72 -17.13
CA VAL A 14 -34.21 -13.95 -17.96
C VAL A 14 -34.22 -12.48 -17.56
N LYS A 15 -35.41 -11.87 -17.43
CA LYS A 15 -35.55 -10.48 -16.98
C LYS A 15 -34.94 -10.23 -15.61
N LEU A 16 -35.07 -11.18 -14.69
CA LEU A 16 -34.48 -11.09 -13.36
C LEU A 16 -32.95 -11.13 -13.42
N PHE A 17 -32.36 -12.00 -14.23
CA PHE A 17 -30.91 -12.08 -14.40
C PHE A 17 -30.34 -10.85 -15.12
N GLU A 18 -31.05 -10.33 -16.12
CA GLU A 18 -30.68 -9.09 -16.80
C GLU A 18 -30.76 -7.90 -15.85
N PHE A 19 -31.80 -7.83 -15.01
CA PHE A 19 -31.88 -6.80 -13.98
C PHE A 19 -30.76 -6.93 -12.93
N LEU A 20 -30.42 -8.15 -12.52
CA LEU A 20 -29.26 -8.42 -11.67
C LEU A 20 -27.97 -7.91 -12.32
N LYS A 21 -27.78 -8.17 -13.61
CA LYS A 21 -26.63 -7.66 -14.37
C LYS A 21 -26.59 -6.12 -14.39
N MET A 22 -27.72 -5.46 -14.68
CA MET A 22 -27.83 -4.00 -14.62
C MET A 22 -27.46 -3.43 -13.24
N LEU A 23 -27.80 -4.15 -12.16
CA LEU A 23 -27.45 -3.75 -10.80
C LEU A 23 -25.94 -3.87 -10.52
N TYR A 24 -25.28 -4.92 -11.02
CA TYR A 24 -23.82 -5.10 -10.86
C TYR A 24 -23.02 -4.12 -11.72
N ASP A 25 -23.49 -3.83 -12.93
CA ASP A 25 -22.85 -2.87 -13.85
C ASP A 25 -23.10 -1.42 -13.43
N GLY A 26 -23.98 -1.20 -12.43
CA GLY A 26 -24.39 0.13 -12.00
C GLY A 26 -25.19 0.87 -13.07
N ASP A 27 -25.83 0.19 -14.01
CA ASP A 27 -26.65 0.78 -15.08
C ASP A 27 -28.16 0.60 -14.84
N ALA A 28 -28.58 0.71 -13.57
CA ALA A 28 -29.96 0.48 -13.14
C ALA A 28 -30.74 1.77 -12.86
N GLU A 29 -30.72 2.71 -13.80
CA GLU A 29 -31.59 3.89 -13.74
C GLU A 29 -33.06 3.50 -13.77
N PHE A 30 -33.89 4.19 -12.99
CA PHE A 30 -35.32 3.84 -12.86
C PHE A 30 -36.03 3.70 -14.20
N LYS A 31 -35.76 4.62 -15.15
CA LYS A 31 -36.35 4.57 -16.49
C LYS A 31 -35.95 3.30 -17.24
N LYS A 32 -34.64 3.00 -17.30
CA LYS A 32 -34.13 1.77 -17.95
C LYS A 32 -34.69 0.50 -17.32
N VAL A 33 -34.80 0.46 -15.99
CA VAL A 33 -35.35 -0.70 -15.28
C VAL A 33 -36.84 -0.88 -15.58
N ILE A 34 -37.61 0.20 -15.61
CA ILE A 34 -39.03 0.14 -15.93
C ILE A 34 -39.25 -0.25 -17.40
N ASP A 35 -38.47 0.31 -18.32
CA ASP A 35 -38.52 -0.06 -19.74
C ASP A 35 -38.17 -1.55 -19.92
N HIS A 36 -37.18 -2.06 -19.19
CA HIS A 36 -36.80 -3.47 -19.17
C HIS A 36 -37.96 -4.39 -18.75
N PHE A 37 -38.61 -4.07 -17.62
CA PHE A 37 -39.72 -4.89 -17.11
C PHE A 37 -41.04 -4.71 -17.88
N SER A 38 -41.17 -3.64 -18.67
CA SER A 38 -42.33 -3.37 -19.53
C SER A 38 -42.12 -3.74 -21.00
N ASN A 39 -40.97 -4.35 -21.36
CA ASN A 39 -40.58 -4.61 -22.75
C ASN A 39 -40.60 -3.35 -23.64
N GLY A 40 -40.26 -2.19 -23.09
CA GLY A 40 -40.28 -0.90 -23.78
C GLY A 40 -41.67 -0.30 -24.02
N GLN A 41 -42.73 -0.94 -23.51
CA GLN A 41 -44.10 -0.44 -23.57
C GLN A 41 -44.59 -0.01 -22.19
N TYR A 42 -43.89 0.94 -21.58
CA TYR A 42 -44.35 1.51 -20.31
C TYR A 42 -45.51 2.48 -20.56
N ASP A 43 -46.72 2.05 -20.18
CA ASP A 43 -47.98 2.80 -20.29
C ASP A 43 -48.35 3.57 -19.01
N GLY A 44 -47.46 3.60 -18.01
CA GLY A 44 -47.72 4.23 -16.72
C GLY A 44 -48.59 3.40 -15.77
N THR A 45 -48.96 2.17 -16.13
CA THR A 45 -49.86 1.35 -15.30
C THR A 45 -49.16 0.71 -14.10
N SER A 46 -49.94 0.46 -13.04
CA SER A 46 -49.47 -0.13 -11.77
C SER A 46 -48.90 -1.55 -11.93
N ASN A 47 -49.25 -2.28 -12.98
CA ASN A 47 -48.86 -3.67 -13.17
C ASN A 47 -47.34 -3.87 -13.30
N THR A 48 -46.65 -2.95 -13.98
CA THR A 48 -45.17 -2.99 -14.09
C THR A 48 -44.51 -2.77 -12.73
N HIS A 49 -45.03 -1.83 -11.93
CA HIS A 49 -44.56 -1.57 -10.57
C HIS A 49 -44.82 -2.75 -9.63
N VAL A 50 -46.00 -3.37 -9.72
CA VAL A 50 -46.36 -4.57 -8.95
C VAL A 50 -45.43 -5.72 -9.31
N THR A 51 -45.11 -5.87 -10.60
CA THR A 51 -44.22 -6.93 -11.09
C THR A 51 -42.78 -6.70 -10.62
N LEU A 52 -42.27 -5.47 -10.73
CA LEU A 52 -40.96 -5.10 -10.19
C LEU A 52 -40.87 -5.36 -8.68
N ASN A 53 -41.91 -5.00 -7.92
CA ASN A 53 -41.97 -5.28 -6.48
C ASN A 53 -41.95 -6.78 -6.16
N LYS A 54 -42.61 -7.62 -6.96
CA LYS A 54 -42.51 -9.08 -6.83
C LYS A 54 -41.08 -9.57 -7.02
N TYR A 55 -40.37 -9.07 -8.04
CA TYR A 55 -38.97 -9.42 -8.27
C TYR A 55 -38.06 -8.93 -7.15
N LEU A 56 -38.21 -7.69 -6.68
CA LEU A 56 -37.45 -7.16 -5.54
C LEU A 56 -37.67 -7.99 -4.27
N ASN A 57 -38.91 -8.42 -4.02
CA ASN A 57 -39.23 -9.30 -2.89
C ASN A 57 -38.60 -10.69 -3.05
N ALA A 58 -38.64 -11.27 -4.26
CA ALA A 58 -37.96 -12.53 -4.55
C ALA A 58 -36.44 -12.43 -4.33
N MET A 59 -35.82 -11.37 -4.84
CA MET A 59 -34.39 -11.08 -4.61
C MET A 59 -34.07 -10.97 -3.12
N LYS A 60 -34.92 -10.31 -2.34
CA LYS A 60 -34.78 -10.19 -0.89
C LYS A 60 -34.81 -11.54 -0.17
N ILE A 61 -35.66 -12.49 -0.62
CA ILE A 61 -35.70 -13.86 -0.10
C ILE A 61 -34.35 -14.57 -0.32
N PHE A 62 -33.71 -14.35 -1.48
CA PHE A 62 -32.39 -14.88 -1.79
C PHE A 62 -31.22 -14.07 -1.18
N GLY A 63 -31.51 -13.16 -0.26
CA GLY A 63 -30.48 -12.37 0.44
C GLY A 63 -29.93 -11.19 -0.36
N ILE A 64 -30.49 -10.90 -1.54
CA ILE A 64 -30.12 -9.76 -2.38
C ILE A 64 -30.99 -8.57 -1.99
N LYS A 65 -30.38 -7.52 -1.43
CA LYS A 65 -31.09 -6.28 -1.08
C LYS A 65 -30.78 -5.23 -2.13
N VAL A 66 -31.83 -4.64 -2.69
CA VAL A 66 -31.76 -3.56 -3.68
C VAL A 66 -32.54 -2.37 -3.12
N LYS A 67 -31.97 -1.16 -3.23
CA LYS A 67 -32.62 0.08 -2.79
C LYS A 67 -32.62 1.10 -3.92
N LYS A 68 -33.73 1.84 -4.05
CA LYS A 68 -33.80 3.01 -4.95
C LYS A 68 -33.25 4.24 -4.22
N ILE A 69 -32.20 4.84 -4.76
CA ILE A 69 -31.56 6.06 -4.23
C ILE A 69 -31.39 7.03 -5.42
N ASN A 70 -31.88 8.26 -5.27
CA ASN A 70 -31.79 9.32 -6.30
C ASN A 70 -32.22 8.88 -7.72
N GLY A 71 -33.30 8.11 -7.83
CA GLY A 71 -33.82 7.65 -9.13
C GLY A 71 -33.04 6.47 -9.74
N LYS A 72 -32.10 5.87 -9.02
CA LYS A 72 -31.31 4.72 -9.46
C LYS A 72 -31.45 3.56 -8.48
N TYR A 73 -31.60 2.34 -8.99
CA TYR A 73 -31.56 1.14 -8.16
C TYR A 73 -30.11 0.76 -7.89
N GLN A 74 -29.78 0.50 -6.63
CA GLN A 74 -28.43 0.15 -6.19
C GLN A 74 -28.47 -1.14 -5.38
N LEU A 75 -27.49 -2.01 -5.64
CA LEU A 75 -27.29 -3.26 -4.92
C LEU A 75 -26.67 -2.95 -3.55
N GLN A 76 -27.35 -3.31 -2.47
CA GLN A 76 -26.84 -3.18 -1.11
C GLN A 76 -26.24 -4.48 -0.57
N SER A 77 -26.64 -5.62 -1.13
CA SER A 77 -26.04 -6.92 -0.81
C SER A 77 -26.19 -7.88 -1.97
N SER A 78 -25.14 -8.65 -2.21
CA SER A 78 -25.01 -9.65 -3.26
C SER A 78 -25.47 -11.05 -2.80
N LEU A 79 -25.77 -11.92 -3.78
CA LEU A 79 -25.99 -13.36 -3.59
C LEU A 79 -24.84 -14.02 -2.83
N TYR A 80 -23.62 -13.68 -3.20
CA TYR A 80 -22.40 -14.22 -2.61
C TYR A 80 -21.87 -13.23 -1.59
N LYS A 81 -21.87 -13.67 -0.33
CA LYS A 81 -21.25 -12.96 0.79
C LYS A 81 -19.85 -13.53 1.01
N ILE A 82 -18.88 -12.64 1.21
CA ILE A 82 -17.53 -12.98 1.61
C ILE A 82 -17.46 -12.86 3.13
N LYS A 83 -16.87 -13.86 3.79
CA LYS A 83 -16.63 -13.82 5.23
C LYS A 83 -15.36 -13.02 5.50
N PHE A 84 -15.52 -11.73 5.74
CA PHE A 84 -14.44 -10.87 6.21
C PHE A 84 -14.31 -10.94 7.73
N ASN A 85 -13.07 -11.01 8.20
CA ASN A 85 -12.72 -10.83 9.61
C ASN A 85 -12.41 -9.35 9.88
N LEU A 86 -12.09 -9.01 11.14
CA LEU A 86 -11.82 -7.62 11.53
C LEU A 86 -10.58 -7.03 10.81
N GLU A 87 -9.53 -7.81 10.60
CA GLU A 87 -8.31 -7.35 9.91
C GLU A 87 -8.54 -7.11 8.41
N ASP A 88 -9.40 -7.90 7.78
CA ASP A 88 -9.82 -7.67 6.39
C ASP A 88 -10.58 -6.35 6.27
N LEU A 89 -11.49 -6.07 7.21
CA LEU A 89 -12.26 -4.82 7.21
C LEU A 89 -11.37 -3.60 7.47
N LYS A 90 -10.38 -3.71 8.37
CA LYS A 90 -9.34 -2.68 8.56
C LYS A 90 -8.57 -2.45 7.27
N SER A 91 -8.19 -3.51 6.57
CA SER A 91 -7.47 -3.41 5.29
C SER A 91 -8.30 -2.71 4.22
N ILE A 92 -9.60 -3.02 4.11
CA ILE A 92 -10.50 -2.33 3.19
C ILE A 92 -10.66 -0.85 3.57
N LYS A 93 -10.71 -0.52 4.86
CA LYS A 93 -10.75 0.87 5.34
C LYS A 93 -9.49 1.64 4.97
N LEU A 94 -8.31 1.05 5.13
CA LEU A 94 -7.04 1.65 4.68
C LEU A 94 -7.03 1.88 3.16
N LEU A 95 -7.59 0.96 2.38
CA LEU A 95 -7.74 1.14 0.92
C LEU A 95 -8.68 2.31 0.57
N LYS A 96 -9.78 2.49 1.33
CA LYS A 96 -10.67 3.65 1.21
C LYS A 96 -9.93 4.96 1.49
N GLU A 97 -9.22 5.03 2.61
CA GLU A 97 -8.44 6.22 2.99
C GLU A 97 -7.36 6.53 1.93
N ALA A 98 -6.69 5.50 1.41
CA ALA A 98 -5.74 5.67 0.30
C ALA A 98 -6.39 6.19 -0.99
N SER A 99 -7.64 5.80 -1.27
CA SER A 99 -8.38 6.29 -2.45
C SER A 99 -8.68 7.79 -2.39
N GLU A 100 -8.83 8.35 -1.19
CA GLU A 100 -9.04 9.79 -0.99
C GLU A 100 -7.80 10.61 -1.34
N ILE A 101 -6.61 10.02 -1.15
CA ILE A 101 -5.31 10.65 -1.43
C ILE A 101 -4.97 10.59 -2.92
N LEU A 102 -5.53 9.64 -3.68
CA LEU A 102 -5.24 9.51 -5.11
C LEU A 102 -5.80 10.68 -5.94
N PRO A 103 -5.05 11.16 -6.95
CA PRO A 103 -5.54 12.17 -7.88
C PRO A 103 -6.72 11.61 -8.70
N ASN A 104 -7.66 12.50 -9.04
CA ASN A 104 -8.83 12.14 -9.85
C ASN A 104 -8.37 11.61 -11.22
N GLY A 105 -8.81 10.40 -11.55
CA GLY A 105 -8.42 9.72 -12.79
C GLY A 105 -8.76 8.24 -12.75
N LYS A 106 -8.41 7.52 -13.81
CA LYS A 106 -8.77 6.11 -14.02
C LYS A 106 -8.38 5.19 -12.85
N ASN A 107 -7.24 5.44 -12.22
CA ASN A 107 -6.76 4.63 -11.10
C ASN A 107 -7.64 4.79 -9.86
N LYS A 108 -8.05 6.02 -9.53
CA LYS A 108 -8.98 6.30 -8.42
C LYS A 108 -10.32 5.64 -8.67
N THR A 109 -10.90 5.83 -9.86
CA THR A 109 -12.18 5.22 -10.23
C THR A 109 -12.11 3.69 -10.18
N ASN A 110 -11.04 3.08 -10.68
CA ASN A 110 -10.87 1.63 -10.60
C ASN A 110 -10.78 1.12 -9.16
N LEU A 111 -10.07 1.85 -8.28
CA LEU A 111 -9.95 1.49 -6.87
C LEU A 111 -11.30 1.64 -6.14
N GLU A 112 -12.04 2.73 -6.38
CA GLU A 112 -13.38 2.95 -5.84
C GLU A 112 -14.35 1.84 -6.28
N HIS A 113 -14.32 1.46 -7.56
CA HIS A 113 -15.12 0.35 -8.09
C HIS A 113 -14.76 -0.99 -7.44
N PHE A 114 -13.46 -1.24 -7.21
CA PHE A 114 -12.99 -2.44 -6.52
C PHE A 114 -13.49 -2.48 -5.07
N ILE A 115 -13.32 -1.39 -4.33
CA ILE A 115 -13.80 -1.25 -2.94
C ILE A 115 -15.31 -1.50 -2.88
N HIS A 116 -16.07 -0.84 -3.75
CA HIS A 116 -17.52 -1.02 -3.83
C HIS A 116 -17.91 -2.49 -4.09
N SER A 117 -17.17 -3.17 -4.97
CA SER A 117 -17.36 -4.59 -5.26
C SER A 117 -17.11 -5.51 -4.05
N LEU A 118 -16.31 -5.08 -3.07
CA LEU A 118 -16.12 -5.79 -1.80
C LEU A 118 -17.26 -5.50 -0.83
N GLU A 119 -17.67 -4.25 -0.70
CA GLU A 119 -18.74 -3.80 0.20
C GLU A 119 -20.07 -4.50 -0.06
N ILE A 120 -20.47 -4.59 -1.34
CA ILE A 120 -21.71 -5.29 -1.73
C ILE A 120 -21.70 -6.77 -1.34
N ARG A 121 -20.53 -7.35 -1.06
CA ARG A 121 -20.36 -8.75 -0.65
C ARG A 121 -20.15 -8.91 0.86
N TYR A 122 -20.26 -7.86 1.66
CA TYR A 122 -20.14 -7.99 3.11
C TYR A 122 -21.19 -8.95 3.66
N ASN A 123 -20.74 -9.87 4.52
CA ASN A 123 -21.65 -10.69 5.31
C ASN A 123 -22.33 -9.87 6.42
N ASP A 124 -23.33 -10.45 7.08
CA ASP A 124 -24.12 -9.70 8.07
C ASP A 124 -23.25 -9.23 9.27
N TYR A 125 -22.20 -9.99 9.60
CA TYR A 125 -21.20 -9.62 10.60
C TYR A 125 -20.42 -8.36 10.17
N ALA A 126 -19.85 -8.33 8.97
CA ALA A 126 -19.13 -7.19 8.42
C ALA A 126 -20.02 -5.96 8.27
N GLN A 127 -21.26 -6.13 7.81
CA GLN A 127 -22.25 -5.03 7.74
C GLN A 127 -22.58 -4.46 9.12
N SER A 128 -22.62 -5.30 10.16
CA SER A 128 -22.86 -4.83 11.53
C SER A 128 -21.68 -4.03 12.07
N LEU A 129 -20.44 -4.48 11.82
CA LEU A 129 -19.21 -3.77 12.21
C LEU A 129 -19.06 -2.44 11.46
N GLU A 130 -19.37 -2.38 10.17
CA GLU A 130 -19.33 -1.14 9.39
C GLU A 130 -20.35 -0.12 9.91
N LYS A 131 -21.58 -0.56 10.23
CA LYS A 131 -22.61 0.32 10.82
C LYS A 131 -22.24 0.83 12.20
N ILE A 132 -21.58 -0.01 13.02
CA ILE A 132 -21.03 0.42 14.30
C ILE A 132 -19.99 1.52 14.05
N THR A 133 -19.06 1.31 13.11
CA THR A 133 -18.00 2.27 12.76
C THR A 133 -18.54 3.59 12.20
N ASN A 134 -19.66 3.57 11.46
CA ASN A 134 -20.31 4.78 10.92
C ASN A 134 -21.15 5.54 11.96
N ASN A 135 -21.75 4.83 12.93
CA ASN A 135 -22.53 5.46 14.01
C ASN A 135 -21.67 5.89 15.20
N THR A 136 -20.47 5.32 15.32
CA THR A 136 -19.42 5.81 16.20
C THR A 136 -18.40 6.56 15.36
N ASN A 137 -18.64 7.85 15.14
CA ASN A 137 -17.60 8.83 14.80
C ASN A 137 -16.43 8.87 15.83
N ASN A 138 -16.36 7.91 16.76
CA ASN A 138 -15.39 7.76 17.84
C ASN A 138 -14.69 6.38 17.86
N LEU A 139 -14.80 5.60 16.80
CA LEU A 139 -13.89 4.47 16.56
C LEU A 139 -13.01 4.76 15.35
N HIS A 140 -12.54 6.02 15.26
CA HIS A 140 -11.20 6.26 14.76
C HIS A 140 -10.30 5.24 15.45
N LEU A 141 -9.54 4.49 14.66
CA LEU A 141 -8.39 3.76 15.15
C LEU A 141 -7.38 4.80 15.67
N GLN A 142 -7.67 5.39 16.83
CA GLN A 142 -6.73 6.00 17.76
C GLN A 142 -5.91 4.89 18.43
N PHE A 143 -5.45 3.94 17.63
CA PHE A 143 -4.33 3.11 18.01
C PHE A 143 -3.17 3.64 17.16
N ASN A 144 -2.49 4.65 17.71
CA ASN A 144 -1.17 5.17 17.32
C ASN A 144 -1.03 6.00 16.02
N HIS A 145 -2.10 6.38 15.30
CA HIS A 145 -1.94 7.02 13.98
C HIS A 145 -2.00 8.56 13.92
N SER A 146 -2.57 9.29 14.88
CA SER A 146 -2.70 10.76 14.76
C SER A 146 -1.35 11.48 14.83
N GLU A 147 -0.52 11.13 15.81
CA GLU A 147 0.84 11.67 15.94
C GLU A 147 1.71 11.28 14.74
N MET A 148 1.56 10.03 14.25
CA MET A 148 2.33 9.56 13.10
C MET A 148 1.94 10.29 11.80
N VAL A 149 0.65 10.58 11.58
CA VAL A 149 0.17 11.37 10.44
C VAL A 149 0.66 12.81 10.51
N GLU A 150 0.67 13.43 11.69
CA GLU A 150 1.25 14.76 11.89
C GLU A 150 2.76 14.77 11.65
N GLN A 151 3.49 13.78 12.16
CA GLN A 151 4.92 13.62 11.92
C GLN A 151 5.24 13.39 10.43
N ILE A 152 4.43 12.61 9.71
CA ILE A 152 4.57 12.41 8.26
C ILE A 152 4.39 13.75 7.54
N LYS A 153 3.31 14.50 7.82
CA LYS A 153 3.06 15.82 7.22
C LYS A 153 4.17 16.82 7.54
N GLN A 154 4.71 16.80 8.76
CA GLN A 154 5.86 17.61 9.14
C GLN A 154 7.12 17.23 8.35
N CYS A 155 7.40 15.93 8.20
CA CYS A 155 8.52 15.45 7.40
C CYS A 155 8.39 15.79 5.91
N GLU A 156 7.18 15.73 5.34
CA GLU A 156 6.89 16.19 3.98
C GLU A 156 7.21 17.68 3.84
N LYS A 157 6.76 18.50 4.80
CA LYS A 157 7.06 19.94 4.83
C LYS A 157 8.56 20.19 4.91
N PHE A 158 9.30 19.46 5.74
CA PHE A 158 10.75 19.60 5.81
C PHE A 158 11.45 19.28 4.47
N CYS A 159 10.97 18.27 3.74
CA CYS A 159 11.47 17.96 2.40
C CYS A 159 11.17 19.09 1.39
N GLN A 160 10.02 19.75 1.52
CA GLN A 160 9.62 20.88 0.67
C GLN A 160 10.42 22.15 0.96
N ASP A 161 10.61 22.47 2.24
CA ASP A 161 11.31 23.67 2.71
C ASP A 161 12.80 23.64 2.33
N LYS A 162 13.37 22.45 2.09
CA LYS A 162 14.79 22.24 1.73
C LYS A 162 15.75 22.93 2.71
N LEU A 163 15.39 22.95 3.99
CA LEU A 163 16.21 23.46 5.09
C LEU A 163 16.92 22.32 5.82
N LYS A 164 18.08 22.59 6.42
CA LYS A 164 18.78 21.60 7.27
C LYS A 164 17.94 21.26 8.51
N LEU A 165 18.03 20.01 8.92
CA LEU A 165 17.38 19.47 10.10
C LEU A 165 18.42 18.97 11.10
N GLU A 166 18.14 19.18 12.37
CA GLU A 166 18.74 18.46 13.49
C GLU A 166 17.70 17.44 13.98
N ILE A 167 18.00 16.15 13.81
CA ILE A 167 17.08 15.05 14.13
C ILE A 167 17.68 14.22 15.25
N ILE A 168 16.92 14.02 16.33
CA ILE A 168 17.23 13.05 17.37
C ILE A 168 16.36 11.83 17.16
N TYR A 169 16.96 10.65 16.95
CA TYR A 169 16.23 9.40 16.75
C TYR A 169 16.87 8.22 17.48
N THR A 170 16.05 7.25 17.86
CA THR A 170 16.51 6.01 18.53
C THR A 170 16.94 4.97 17.49
N THR A 171 18.12 4.37 17.67
CA THR A 171 18.54 3.23 16.84
C THR A 171 17.80 1.95 17.21
N GLU A 172 18.03 0.86 16.47
CA GLU A 172 17.49 -0.46 16.81
C GLU A 172 17.97 -0.98 18.18
N LYS A 173 19.09 -0.45 18.69
CA LYS A 173 19.68 -0.81 19.98
C LYS A 173 19.17 0.02 21.16
N GLY A 174 18.26 0.98 20.93
CA GLY A 174 17.75 1.86 21.99
C GLY A 174 18.62 3.11 22.25
N GLU A 175 19.70 3.31 21.50
CA GLU A 175 20.58 4.48 21.65
C GLU A 175 20.01 5.70 20.92
N ALA A 176 20.02 6.87 21.56
CA ALA A 176 19.61 8.13 20.93
C ALA A 176 20.78 8.74 20.15
N ILE A 177 20.59 8.96 18.86
CA ILE A 177 21.57 9.63 17.98
C ILE A 177 21.04 11.02 17.61
N ASN A 178 21.88 12.05 17.77
CA ASN A 178 21.65 13.37 17.20
C ASN A 178 22.34 13.47 15.82
N LEU A 179 21.56 13.74 14.77
CA LEU A 179 22.00 13.82 13.39
C LEU A 179 21.66 15.18 12.77
N LEU A 180 22.69 15.90 12.36
CA LEU A 180 22.56 17.06 11.48
C LEU A 180 22.49 16.60 10.02
N CYS A 181 21.38 16.86 9.33
CA CYS A 181 21.14 16.34 8.00
C CYS A 181 20.32 17.30 7.12
N SER A 182 20.18 16.94 5.85
CA SER A 182 19.35 17.63 4.87
C SER A 182 18.30 16.64 4.34
N PRO A 183 17.00 16.94 4.49
CA PRO A 183 15.94 16.04 4.07
C PRO A 183 15.91 15.95 2.54
N ILE A 184 15.67 14.74 2.01
CA ILE A 184 15.58 14.46 0.58
C ILE A 184 14.14 14.13 0.20
N GLU A 185 13.61 13.04 0.74
CA GLU A 185 12.28 12.51 0.41
C GLU A 185 11.79 11.55 1.50
N LEU A 186 10.49 11.22 1.46
CA LEU A 186 9.92 10.13 2.24
C LEU A 186 9.93 8.83 1.42
N LEU A 187 10.41 7.74 2.03
CA LEU A 187 10.40 6.40 1.45
C LEU A 187 9.36 5.53 2.16
N TYR A 188 8.52 4.87 1.36
CA TYR A 188 7.51 3.92 1.82
C TYR A 188 7.97 2.50 1.49
N GLN A 189 8.49 1.78 2.47
CA GLN A 189 9.01 0.42 2.28
C GLN A 189 8.40 -0.55 3.30
N LYS A 190 7.81 -1.65 2.81
CA LYS A 190 7.35 -2.80 3.63
C LYS A 190 6.51 -2.39 4.87
N ARG A 191 5.56 -1.46 4.68
CA ARG A 191 4.68 -0.90 5.73
C ARG A 191 5.37 0.01 6.76
N LYS A 192 6.61 0.42 6.53
CA LYS A 192 7.32 1.42 7.32
C LYS A 192 7.62 2.65 6.47
N ILE A 193 7.68 3.80 7.13
CA ILE A 193 7.95 5.09 6.50
C ILE A 193 9.29 5.59 7.03
N TYR A 194 10.15 5.96 6.10
CA TYR A 194 11.50 6.44 6.39
C TYR A 194 11.66 7.86 5.85
N LEU A 195 12.27 8.73 6.63
CA LEU A 195 12.82 9.99 6.14
C LEU A 195 14.21 9.71 5.58
N LYS A 196 14.36 9.88 4.27
CA LYS A 196 15.65 9.82 3.60
C LYS A 196 16.33 11.17 3.76
N ALA A 197 17.47 11.19 4.43
CA ALA A 197 18.21 12.41 4.70
C ALA A 197 19.70 12.26 4.38
N LEU A 198 20.31 13.30 3.83
CA LEU A 198 21.75 13.37 3.59
C LEU A 198 22.43 13.92 4.85
N GLY A 199 23.43 13.23 5.41
CA GLY A 199 24.21 13.76 6.53
C GLY A 199 24.92 15.06 6.15
N ASN A 200 25.23 15.90 7.15
CA ASN A 200 25.85 17.22 6.95
C ASN A 200 27.11 17.23 6.08
N ASN A 201 27.85 16.12 6.04
CA ASN A 201 29.10 15.98 5.28
C ASN A 201 28.87 15.55 3.82
N GLY A 202 27.62 15.37 3.38
CA GLY A 202 27.26 15.02 2.00
C GLY A 202 27.60 13.58 1.58
N SER A 203 28.21 12.78 2.46
CA SER A 203 28.80 11.48 2.12
C SER A 203 27.93 10.27 2.42
N ARG A 204 26.95 10.41 3.32
CA ARG A 204 26.09 9.31 3.80
C ARG A 204 24.62 9.69 3.70
N VAL A 205 23.85 8.82 3.07
CA VAL A 205 22.39 8.84 3.09
C VAL A 205 21.92 7.99 4.27
N TYR A 206 20.99 8.55 5.04
CA TYR A 206 20.34 7.91 6.17
C TYR A 206 18.88 7.65 5.81
N GLU A 207 18.39 6.47 6.17
CA GLU A 207 16.97 6.11 6.09
C GLU A 207 16.46 5.99 7.53
N ILE A 208 15.84 7.06 8.04
CA ILE A 208 15.45 7.18 9.44
C ILE A 208 13.97 6.79 9.57
N PRO A 209 13.61 5.72 10.29
CA PRO A 209 12.21 5.38 10.52
C PRO A 209 11.52 6.52 11.28
N ILE A 210 10.41 7.04 10.74
CA ILE A 210 9.69 8.18 11.36
C ILE A 210 9.26 7.82 12.80
N GLU A 211 8.81 6.58 13.01
CA GLU A 211 8.40 6.05 14.32
C GLU A 211 9.48 6.12 15.40
N LYS A 212 10.76 6.25 15.02
CA LYS A 212 11.89 6.31 15.96
C LYS A 212 12.43 7.72 16.17
N ILE A 213 11.85 8.73 15.52
CA ILE A 213 12.25 10.12 15.70
C ILE A 213 11.68 10.64 17.02
N GLN A 214 12.56 11.12 17.89
CA GLN A 214 12.19 11.72 19.17
C GLN A 214 11.96 13.23 19.05
N SER A 215 12.79 13.90 18.26
CA SER A 215 12.64 15.33 18.00
C SER A 215 13.25 15.73 16.66
N VAL A 216 12.69 16.78 16.06
CA VAL A 216 13.20 17.41 14.85
C VAL A 216 13.23 18.92 15.06
N LYS A 217 14.38 19.53 14.79
CA LYS A 217 14.54 20.99 14.77
C LYS A 217 14.97 21.43 13.39
N GLN A 218 14.16 22.29 12.77
CA GLN A 218 14.49 22.91 11.49
C GLN A 218 15.42 24.09 11.73
N LEU A 219 16.52 24.13 10.99
CA LEU A 219 17.50 25.21 11.06
C LEU A 219 17.29 26.15 9.86
N PRO A 220 17.46 27.47 10.01
CA PRO A 220 17.29 28.45 8.94
C PRO A 220 18.50 28.45 7.98
N ILE A 221 18.96 27.26 7.57
CA ILE A 221 20.12 27.05 6.70
C ILE A 221 19.63 26.27 5.48
N SER A 222 19.74 26.86 4.30
CA SER A 222 19.34 26.22 3.04
C SER A 222 20.21 25.01 2.72
N ASN A 223 19.59 23.94 2.23
CA ASN A 223 20.27 22.77 1.71
C ASN A 223 20.97 23.13 0.38
N SER A 224 22.30 23.10 0.35
CA SER A 224 23.12 23.32 -0.86
C SER A 224 23.53 22.02 -1.56
N GLY A 225 22.98 20.87 -1.16
CA GLY A 225 23.54 19.56 -1.49
C GLY A 225 23.40 19.13 -2.95
N GLN A 226 24.49 19.18 -3.72
CA GLN A 226 24.73 18.13 -4.71
C GLN A 226 24.95 16.81 -3.95
N SER A 227 24.07 15.83 -4.15
CA SER A 227 24.26 14.48 -3.63
C SER A 227 25.51 13.89 -4.27
N ILE A 228 26.56 13.65 -3.47
CA ILE A 228 27.68 12.83 -3.91
C ILE A 228 27.23 11.39 -3.69
N PRO A 229 27.09 10.58 -4.75
CA PRO A 229 26.68 9.20 -4.59
C PRO A 229 27.71 8.45 -3.73
N THR A 230 27.24 7.86 -2.63
CA THR A 230 28.07 7.06 -1.73
C THR A 230 28.72 5.94 -2.54
N THR A 231 30.05 5.96 -2.59
CA THR A 231 30.85 4.96 -3.31
C THR A 231 31.32 3.91 -2.32
N ILE A 232 30.95 2.65 -2.55
CA ILE A 232 31.38 1.52 -1.73
C ILE A 232 32.49 0.79 -2.48
N VAL A 233 33.60 0.54 -1.80
CA VAL A 233 34.73 -0.24 -2.34
C VAL A 233 34.84 -1.51 -1.53
N TYR A 234 34.79 -2.65 -2.20
CA TYR A 234 34.93 -3.96 -1.56
C TYR A 234 35.84 -4.87 -2.38
N ARG A 235 36.49 -5.79 -1.68
CA ARG A 235 37.43 -6.77 -2.22
C ARG A 235 36.76 -8.14 -2.24
N ILE A 236 36.87 -8.86 -3.34
CA ILE A 236 36.48 -10.27 -3.44
C ILE A 236 37.70 -11.15 -3.72
N LYS A 237 37.73 -12.34 -3.12
CA LYS A 237 38.90 -13.24 -3.11
C LYS A 237 38.57 -14.62 -3.71
N ASN A 238 39.60 -15.41 -3.99
CA ASN A 238 39.50 -16.86 -4.26
C ASN A 238 38.46 -17.26 -5.34
N ARG A 239 37.57 -18.21 -5.00
CA ARG A 239 36.59 -18.77 -5.92
C ARG A 239 35.57 -17.72 -6.35
N LEU A 240 35.22 -16.81 -5.44
CA LEU A 240 34.34 -15.69 -5.76
C LEU A 240 34.95 -14.80 -6.84
N ALA A 241 36.20 -14.35 -6.68
CA ALA A 241 36.87 -13.48 -7.66
C ALA A 241 36.87 -14.07 -9.08
N ARG A 242 37.09 -15.38 -9.23
CA ARG A 242 37.13 -16.07 -10.53
C ARG A 242 35.77 -16.15 -11.23
N ASN A 243 34.69 -16.26 -10.46
CA ASN A 243 33.34 -16.50 -11.00
C ASN A 243 32.44 -15.26 -10.94
N TYR A 244 32.92 -14.16 -10.36
CA TYR A 244 32.13 -12.98 -10.14
C TYR A 244 31.83 -12.26 -11.46
N LYS A 245 30.54 -12.04 -11.73
CA LYS A 245 30.09 -11.19 -12.83
C LYS A 245 29.74 -9.82 -12.27
N LEU A 246 30.41 -8.78 -12.78
CA LEU A 246 30.11 -7.40 -12.44
C LEU A 246 28.65 -7.08 -12.79
N ARG A 247 28.00 -6.31 -11.91
CA ARG A 247 26.64 -5.81 -12.11
C ARG A 247 26.66 -4.39 -12.66
N ASP A 248 25.49 -3.91 -13.10
CA ASP A 248 25.32 -2.59 -13.73
C ASP A 248 25.83 -1.41 -12.89
N TRP A 249 25.85 -1.58 -11.56
CA TRP A 249 26.23 -0.59 -10.55
C TRP A 249 27.70 -0.69 -10.14
N GLU A 250 28.45 -1.62 -10.75
CA GLU A 250 29.78 -2.04 -10.32
C GLU A 250 30.82 -1.84 -11.42
N ARG A 251 32.01 -1.44 -11.00
CA ARG A 251 33.19 -1.36 -11.85
C ARG A 251 34.34 -2.07 -11.17
N LEU A 252 35.07 -2.88 -11.93
CA LEU A 252 36.36 -3.39 -11.50
C LEU A 252 37.37 -2.24 -11.49
N ASP A 253 37.96 -1.98 -10.33
CA ASP A 253 38.97 -0.95 -10.14
C ASP A 253 40.36 -1.49 -10.44
N LYS A 254 40.73 -2.60 -9.78
CA LYS A 254 42.00 -3.28 -9.99
C LYS A 254 41.95 -4.74 -9.56
N ILE A 255 42.91 -5.52 -10.07
CA ILE A 255 43.20 -6.87 -9.63
C ILE A 255 44.48 -6.80 -8.79
N GLU A 256 44.43 -7.30 -7.57
CA GLU A 256 45.58 -7.38 -6.67
C GLU A 256 46.50 -8.56 -7.06
N ALA A 257 47.75 -8.53 -6.61
CA ALA A 257 48.77 -9.52 -6.97
C ALA A 257 48.44 -10.95 -6.51
N ASP A 258 47.58 -11.09 -5.49
CA ASP A 258 47.04 -12.35 -4.98
C ASP A 258 45.87 -12.90 -5.81
N GLY A 259 45.46 -12.19 -6.86
CA GLY A 259 44.30 -12.53 -7.70
C GLY A 259 42.96 -12.04 -7.13
N SER A 260 42.95 -11.24 -6.07
CA SER A 260 41.74 -10.61 -5.53
C SER A 260 41.27 -9.46 -6.42
N HIS A 261 39.95 -9.27 -6.54
CA HIS A 261 39.38 -8.17 -7.32
C HIS A 261 38.90 -7.06 -6.39
N ILE A 262 39.28 -5.81 -6.68
CA ILE A 262 38.72 -4.61 -6.04
C ILE A 262 37.60 -4.07 -6.90
N ILE A 263 36.40 -4.01 -6.33
CA ILE A 263 35.19 -3.58 -6.99
C ILE A 263 34.70 -2.29 -6.35
N VAL A 264 34.38 -1.33 -7.21
CA VAL A 264 33.76 -0.05 -6.87
C VAL A 264 32.29 -0.12 -7.24
N ASN A 265 31.42 0.02 -6.25
CA ASN A 265 29.98 0.10 -6.41
C ASN A 265 29.51 1.54 -6.21
N LYS A 266 28.68 2.02 -7.14
CA LYS A 266 28.05 3.34 -7.06
C LYS A 266 26.56 3.20 -7.33
N ASN A 267 25.77 3.95 -6.57
CA ASN A 267 24.33 4.12 -6.74
C ASN A 267 23.47 2.89 -6.41
N GLU A 268 24.02 1.78 -5.91
CA GLU A 268 23.20 0.67 -5.41
C GLU A 268 22.60 0.99 -4.04
N ASP A 269 21.39 0.48 -3.79
CA ASP A 269 20.76 0.51 -2.46
C ASP A 269 21.66 -0.18 -1.42
N LEU A 270 22.09 0.58 -0.41
CA LEU A 270 23.06 0.12 0.59
C LEU A 270 22.54 -1.09 1.40
N HIS A 271 21.23 -1.16 1.65
CA HIS A 271 20.62 -2.25 2.39
C HIS A 271 20.58 -3.56 1.58
N MET A 272 20.35 -3.47 0.27
CA MET A 272 20.44 -4.60 -0.65
C MET A 272 21.89 -5.03 -0.87
N LEU A 273 22.80 -4.06 -1.00
CA LEU A 273 24.23 -4.30 -1.16
C LEU A 273 24.79 -5.06 0.05
N ILE A 274 24.55 -4.59 1.28
CA ILE A 274 25.09 -5.23 2.48
C ILE A 274 24.58 -6.66 2.63
N LYS A 275 23.28 -6.91 2.35
CA LYS A 275 22.69 -8.25 2.34
C LYS A 275 23.35 -9.17 1.32
N ARG A 276 23.71 -8.65 0.15
CA ARG A 276 24.42 -9.42 -0.87
C ARG A 276 25.84 -9.74 -0.42
N LEU A 277 26.60 -8.73 0.01
CA LEU A 277 28.00 -8.90 0.41
C LEU A 277 28.14 -9.87 1.60
N MET A 278 27.19 -9.88 2.54
CA MET A 278 27.19 -10.86 3.63
C MET A 278 27.07 -12.32 3.16
N ARG A 279 26.40 -12.60 2.04
CA ARG A 279 26.29 -13.98 1.49
C ARG A 279 27.62 -14.54 1.00
N TYR A 280 28.57 -13.67 0.68
CA TYR A 280 29.89 -14.05 0.21
C TYR A 280 30.83 -14.48 1.34
N GLY A 281 30.41 -14.27 2.60
CA GLY A 281 31.16 -14.73 3.77
C GLY A 281 32.60 -14.23 3.77
N THR A 282 33.53 -15.13 4.03
CA THR A 282 34.98 -14.83 4.14
C THR A 282 35.64 -14.48 2.80
N GLU A 283 34.96 -14.71 1.66
CA GLU A 283 35.49 -14.38 0.34
C GLU A 283 35.24 -12.91 -0.05
N CYS A 284 34.59 -12.11 0.79
CA CYS A 284 34.31 -10.69 0.55
C CYS A 284 34.67 -9.81 1.75
N GLU A 285 35.26 -8.64 1.48
CA GLU A 285 35.67 -7.67 2.50
C GLU A 285 35.36 -6.24 2.06
N ILE A 286 34.61 -5.48 2.87
CA ILE A 286 34.39 -4.05 2.61
C ILE A 286 35.65 -3.27 2.97
N CYS A 287 36.22 -2.57 1.98
CA CYS A 287 37.42 -1.76 2.13
C CYS A 287 37.08 -0.31 2.53
N SER A 288 36.03 0.26 1.93
CA SER A 288 35.60 1.65 2.16
C SER A 288 34.12 1.82 1.82
N PRO A 289 33.38 2.73 2.47
CA PRO A 289 33.75 3.62 3.58
C PRO A 289 33.67 2.92 4.94
N LYS A 290 34.36 3.49 5.94
CA LYS A 290 34.48 2.91 7.30
C LYS A 290 33.12 2.59 7.94
N PHE A 291 32.14 3.48 7.78
CA PHE A 291 30.81 3.27 8.36
C PHE A 291 30.11 2.01 7.81
N PHE A 292 30.32 1.69 6.52
CA PHE A 292 29.68 0.53 5.88
C PHE A 292 30.36 -0.77 6.28
N LYS A 293 31.68 -0.70 6.53
CA LYS A 293 32.44 -1.78 7.16
C LYS A 293 31.95 -2.07 8.58
N GLU A 294 31.78 -1.03 9.39
CA GLU A 294 31.24 -1.14 10.77
C GLU A 294 29.82 -1.73 10.77
N GLU A 295 28.95 -1.28 9.87
CA GLU A 295 27.59 -1.82 9.73
C GLU A 295 27.58 -3.32 9.40
N MET A 296 28.51 -3.79 8.55
CA MET A 296 28.61 -5.22 8.22
C MET A 296 29.09 -6.04 9.42
N ILE A 297 30.08 -5.55 10.15
CA ILE A 297 30.59 -6.21 11.37
C ILE A 297 29.47 -6.33 12.42
N GLU A 298 28.71 -5.26 12.63
CA GLU A 298 27.59 -5.25 13.56
C GLU A 298 26.52 -6.28 13.20
N ARG A 299 26.14 -6.36 11.92
CA ARG A 299 25.15 -7.36 11.46
C ARG A 299 25.66 -8.79 11.60
N ILE A 300 26.94 -9.03 11.33
CA ILE A 300 27.56 -10.35 11.51
C ILE A 300 27.49 -10.75 12.99
N ASN A 301 27.93 -9.87 13.90
CA ASN A 301 27.94 -10.15 15.34
C ASN A 301 26.52 -10.42 15.87
N SER A 302 25.56 -9.56 15.52
CA SER A 302 24.16 -9.76 15.91
C SER A 302 23.56 -11.05 15.33
N THR A 303 23.99 -11.47 14.14
CA THR A 303 23.54 -12.75 13.58
C THR A 303 24.12 -13.93 14.35
N LEU A 304 25.41 -13.87 14.70
CA LEU A 304 26.11 -14.92 15.44
C LEU A 304 25.58 -15.10 16.87
N GLU A 305 25.12 -14.03 17.52
CA GLU A 305 24.45 -14.09 18.83
C GLU A 305 23.24 -15.03 18.85
N ASN A 306 22.55 -15.25 17.72
CA ASN A 306 21.40 -16.17 17.65
C ASN A 306 21.81 -17.66 17.60
N TYR A 307 23.10 -17.96 17.47
CA TYR A 307 23.64 -19.31 17.37
C TYR A 307 24.57 -19.66 18.56
N GLN A 308 24.65 -18.77 19.55
CA GLN A 308 25.29 -19.02 20.86
C GLN A 308 24.24 -19.43 21.87
#